data_AF-A0A3D5USN9-F1
#
_entry.id   AF-A0A3D5USN9-F1
#
_cell.length_a   1.000
_cell.length_b   1.000
_cell.length_c   1.000
_cell.angle_alpha   90.00
_cell.angle_beta   90.00
_cell.angle_gamma   90.00
#
_symmetry.space_group_name_H-M   'P 1'
#
loop_
_entity.id
_entity.type
_entity.pdbx_description
1 polymer ?
#
loop_
_entity_poly.entity_id
_entity_poly.type
_entity_poly.pdbx_seq_one_letter_code
_entity_poly.pdbx_strand_id
1 'polypeptide(L)'
;GAYWRGDSRNEMLQRIYGTAWANDNDLKAYLTMVEEAERRDHRKIAREMDLFHLQEEAQGSVFWHPKGWRIWQALEQYVRRRIDEAGYVEVRTPQLLDSKFWEQSGHWGKY
;
A
#
# COMPACT_ATOMS: atom_id res chain seq x y z
N GLY A 1 -17.31 -6.88 -2.60
CA GLY A 1 -18.19 -7.49 -1.58
C GLY A 1 -17.78 -7.03 -0.21
N ALA A 2 -18.59 -7.30 0.80
CA ALA A 2 -18.25 -7.10 2.20
C ALA A 2 -18.63 -8.34 2.99
N TYR A 3 -17.93 -8.61 4.08
CA TYR A 3 -18.31 -9.67 5.00
C TYR A 3 -19.00 -9.07 6.22
N TRP A 4 -20.00 -9.77 6.76
CA TRP A 4 -20.65 -9.34 8.00
C TRP A 4 -19.61 -9.21 9.12
N ARG A 5 -19.55 -8.03 9.74
CA ARG A 5 -18.53 -7.64 10.74
C ARG A 5 -17.06 -7.80 10.29
N GLY A 6 -16.81 -7.89 8.99
CA GLY A 6 -15.47 -8.14 8.43
C GLY A 6 -14.98 -9.59 8.63
N ASP A 7 -15.82 -10.51 9.10
CA ASP A 7 -15.46 -11.91 9.31
C ASP A 7 -15.66 -12.71 8.01
N SER A 8 -14.54 -13.10 7.39
CA SER A 8 -14.46 -13.82 6.12
C SER A 8 -15.10 -15.21 6.13
N ARG A 9 -15.51 -15.73 7.29
CA ARG A 9 -16.27 -16.99 7.41
C ARG A 9 -17.75 -16.84 7.06
N ASN A 10 -18.27 -15.61 7.06
CA ASN A 10 -19.65 -15.32 6.70
C ASN A 10 -19.83 -15.26 5.18
N GLU A 11 -21.08 -15.30 4.72
CA GLU A 11 -21.41 -15.11 3.30
C GLU A 11 -20.96 -13.74 2.79
N MET A 12 -20.48 -13.69 1.54
CA MET A 12 -20.09 -12.44 0.89
C MET A 12 -21.32 -11.62 0.53
N LEU A 13 -21.45 -10.44 1.14
CA LEU A 13 -22.52 -9.48 0.85
C LEU A 13 -22.16 -8.56 -0.32
N GLN A 14 -23.18 -8.09 -1.02
CA GLN A 14 -23.06 -7.05 -2.04
C GLN A 14 -23.15 -5.67 -1.39
N ARG A 15 -22.21 -4.77 -1.73
CA ARG A 15 -22.19 -3.39 -1.23
C ARG A 15 -22.36 -2.45 -2.42
N ILE A 16 -23.39 -1.63 -2.37
CA ILE A 16 -23.65 -0.56 -3.34
C ILE A 16 -23.24 0.76 -2.69
N TYR A 17 -22.34 1.51 -3.34
CA TYR A 17 -21.93 2.83 -2.88
C TYR A 17 -22.83 3.90 -3.53
N GLY A 18 -23.16 4.94 -2.77
CA GLY A 18 -23.92 6.08 -3.23
C GLY A 18 -23.55 7.32 -2.43
N THR A 19 -23.84 8.48 -2.99
CA THR A 19 -23.67 9.78 -2.33
C THR A 19 -24.92 10.64 -2.58
N ALA A 20 -25.23 11.57 -1.69
CA ALA A 20 -26.40 12.44 -1.79
C ALA A 20 -26.02 13.86 -1.35
N TRP A 21 -26.57 14.86 -2.06
CA TRP A 21 -26.24 16.28 -1.88
C TRP A 21 -27.52 17.11 -1.91
N ALA A 22 -27.50 18.26 -1.23
CA ALA A 22 -28.67 19.14 -1.14
C ALA A 22 -28.98 19.87 -2.45
N ASN A 23 -27.97 20.05 -3.32
CA ASN A 23 -28.11 20.69 -4.62
C ASN A 23 -27.15 20.08 -5.66
N ASP A 24 -27.41 20.38 -6.92
CA ASP A 24 -26.65 19.86 -8.07
C ASP A 24 -25.21 20.39 -8.15
N ASN A 25 -24.96 21.62 -7.69
CA ASN A 25 -23.62 22.21 -7.71
C ASN A 25 -22.67 21.45 -6.78
N ASP A 26 -23.12 21.09 -5.58
CA ASP A 26 -22.30 20.34 -4.62
C ASP A 26 -22.03 18.91 -5.12
N LEU A 27 -23.02 18.27 -5.75
CA LEU A 27 -22.82 16.96 -6.38
C LEU A 27 -21.77 17.05 -7.49
N LYS A 28 -21.85 18.05 -8.37
CA LYS A 28 -20.86 18.26 -9.43
C LYS A 28 -19.46 18.48 -8.87
N ALA A 29 -19.33 19.33 -7.86
CA ALA A 29 -18.05 19.58 -7.19
C ALA A 29 -17.45 18.30 -6.61
N TYR A 30 -18.27 17.46 -5.97
CA TYR A 30 -17.85 16.15 -5.47
C TYR A 30 -17.39 15.22 -6.60
N LEU A 31 -18.15 15.12 -7.69
CA LEU A 31 -17.79 14.26 -8.83
C LEU A 31 -16.46 14.69 -9.46
N THR A 32 -16.24 16.00 -9.64
CA THR A 32 -14.94 16.51 -10.11
C THR A 32 -13.80 16.15 -9.16
N MET A 33 -14.02 16.24 -7.84
CA MET A 33 -13.02 15.84 -6.85
C MET A 33 -12.68 14.35 -6.94
N VAL A 34 -13.69 13.48 -7.11
CA VAL A 34 -13.50 12.03 -7.26
C VAL A 34 -12.71 11.73 -8.53
N GLU A 35 -13.06 12.36 -9.66
CA GLU A 35 -12.33 12.19 -10.92
C GLU A 35 -10.86 12.60 -10.77
N GLU A 36 -10.59 13.75 -10.15
CA GLU A 36 -9.23 14.21 -9.88
C GLU A 36 -8.45 13.27 -8.95
N ALA A 37 -9.13 12.66 -7.97
CA ALA A 37 -8.53 11.66 -7.10
C ALA A 37 -8.17 10.37 -7.88
N GLU A 38 -9.06 9.90 -8.76
CA GLU A 38 -8.80 8.72 -9.60
C GLU A 38 -7.64 8.94 -10.57
N ARG A 39 -7.48 10.16 -11.10
CA ARG A 39 -6.32 10.53 -11.94
C ARG A 39 -4.99 10.45 -11.19
N ARG A 40 -5.01 10.57 -9.87
CA ARG A 40 -3.84 10.55 -8.99
C ARG A 40 -3.65 9.21 -8.29
N ASP A 41 -4.43 8.20 -8.66
CA ASP A 41 -4.27 6.86 -8.12
C ASP A 41 -2.93 6.26 -8.56
N HIS A 42 -2.06 5.99 -7.58
CA HIS A 42 -0.75 5.40 -7.82
C HIS A 42 -0.79 4.08 -8.60
N ARG A 43 -1.88 3.31 -8.51
CA ARG A 43 -2.05 2.04 -9.25
C ARG A 43 -2.30 2.29 -10.73
N LYS A 44 -3.09 3.32 -11.05
CA LYS A 44 -3.36 3.76 -12.42
C LYS A 44 -2.08 4.33 -13.04
N ILE A 45 -1.43 5.26 -12.33
CA ILE A 45 -0.17 5.87 -12.75
C ILE A 45 0.92 4.80 -12.95
N ALA A 46 1.05 3.86 -12.01
CA ALA A 46 2.06 2.80 -12.12
C ALA A 46 1.87 1.92 -13.36
N ARG A 47 0.62 1.62 -13.74
CA ARG A 47 0.31 0.89 -14.97
C ARG A 47 0.62 1.73 -16.22
N GLU A 48 0.16 2.98 -16.26
CA GLU A 48 0.36 3.87 -17.40
C GLU A 48 1.84 4.19 -17.65
N MET A 49 2.62 4.32 -16.57
CA MET A 49 4.04 4.67 -16.63
C MET A 49 4.98 3.47 -16.61
N ASP A 50 4.45 2.25 -16.49
CA ASP A 50 5.23 1.01 -16.42
C ASP A 50 6.22 0.99 -15.23
N LEU A 51 5.71 1.25 -14.01
CA LEU A 51 6.52 1.38 -12.80
C LEU A 51 6.61 0.08 -12.00
N PHE A 52 5.48 -0.62 -11.83
CA PHE A 52 5.40 -1.89 -11.12
C PHE A 52 4.09 -2.59 -11.45
N HIS A 53 3.98 -3.87 -11.07
CA HIS A 53 2.71 -4.58 -11.03
C HIS A 53 2.59 -5.50 -9.81
N LEU A 54 1.38 -6.03 -9.63
CA LEU A 54 1.03 -7.10 -8.68
C LEU A 54 0.45 -8.26 -9.50
N GLN A 55 0.74 -9.49 -9.08
CA GLN A 55 0.21 -10.71 -9.70
C GLN A 55 -0.21 -11.71 -8.61
N GLU A 56 -1.07 -12.66 -8.97
CA GLU A 56 -1.72 -13.56 -8.00
C GLU A 56 -0.74 -14.51 -7.32
N GLU A 57 0.34 -14.89 -8.01
CA GLU A 57 1.36 -15.82 -7.49
C GLU A 57 2.14 -15.25 -6.31
N ALA A 58 2.13 -13.92 -6.12
CA ALA A 58 2.76 -13.26 -4.97
C ALA A 58 1.86 -12.14 -4.43
N GLN A 59 0.71 -12.53 -3.87
CA GLN A 59 -0.27 -11.60 -3.32
C GLN A 59 0.35 -10.62 -2.31
N GLY A 60 0.19 -9.31 -2.57
CA GLY A 60 0.74 -8.24 -1.74
C GLY A 60 2.23 -7.95 -1.95
N SER A 61 2.91 -8.71 -2.81
CA SER A 61 4.33 -8.49 -3.16
C SER A 61 4.45 -7.75 -4.49
N VAL A 62 5.17 -6.63 -4.48
CA VAL A 62 5.32 -5.75 -5.65
C VAL A 62 6.45 -6.24 -6.56
N PHE A 63 6.17 -6.34 -7.86
CA PHE A 63 7.17 -6.54 -8.90
C PHE A 63 7.58 -5.20 -9.49
N TRP A 64 8.74 -4.70 -9.10
CA TRP A 64 9.28 -3.42 -9.57
C TRP A 64 9.84 -3.52 -10.98
N HIS A 65 9.36 -2.65 -11.88
CA HIS A 65 9.90 -2.52 -13.23
C HIS A 65 11.12 -1.57 -13.21
N PRO A 66 11.94 -1.50 -14.26
CA PRO A 66 13.16 -0.68 -14.26
C PRO A 66 12.92 0.80 -13.88
N LYS A 67 11.82 1.40 -14.34
CA LYS A 67 11.48 2.80 -14.01
C LYS A 67 11.11 2.98 -12.55
N GLY A 68 10.24 2.11 -12.01
CA GLY A 68 9.84 2.16 -10.61
C GLY A 68 11.02 1.84 -9.68
N TRP A 69 11.84 0.86 -10.04
CA TRP A 69 13.03 0.49 -9.29
C TRP A 69 14.03 1.64 -9.21
N ARG A 70 14.21 2.41 -10.29
CA ARG A 70 15.06 3.61 -10.27
C ARG A 70 14.57 4.66 -9.28
N ILE A 71 13.26 4.87 -9.17
CA ILE A 71 12.67 5.79 -8.19
C ILE A 71 12.94 5.28 -6.76
N TRP A 72 12.70 3.99 -6.52
CA TRP A 72 12.97 3.35 -5.25
C TRP A 72 14.43 3.55 -4.82
N GLN A 73 15.38 3.21 -5.70
CA GLN A 73 16.81 3.35 -5.41
C GLN A 73 17.22 4.79 -5.11
N ALA A 74 16.64 5.77 -5.80
CA ALA A 74 16.92 7.18 -5.53
C ALA A 74 16.48 7.59 -4.11
N LEU A 75 15.31 7.12 -3.67
CA LEU A 75 14.81 7.36 -2.31
C LEU A 75 15.63 6.61 -1.25
N GLU A 76 15.93 5.34 -1.49
CA GLU A 76 16.75 4.53 -0.58
C GLU A 76 18.13 5.15 -0.36
N GLN A 77 18.80 5.56 -1.45
CA GLN A 77 20.11 6.23 -1.37
C GLN A 77 20.03 7.58 -0.65
N TYR A 78 18.95 8.33 -0.85
CA TYR A 78 18.74 9.57 -0.09
C TYR A 78 18.63 9.28 1.40
N VAL A 79 17.78 8.33 1.80
CA VAL A 79 17.57 7.97 3.20
C VAL A 79 18.87 7.47 3.84
N ARG A 80 19.64 6.61 3.16
CA ARG A 80 20.96 6.15 3.65
C ARG A 80 21.89 7.32 3.98
N ARG A 81 22.05 8.28 3.06
CA ARG A 81 22.87 9.48 3.33
C ARG A 81 22.40 10.25 4.55
N ARG A 82 21.08 10.39 4.74
CA ARG A 82 20.52 11.10 5.91
C ARG A 82 20.75 10.36 7.22
N ILE A 83 20.70 9.03 7.19
CA ILE A 83 20.96 8.15 8.33
C ILE A 83 22.46 8.22 8.70
N ASP A 84 23.35 8.18 7.70
CA ASP A 84 24.80 8.33 7.90
C ASP A 84 25.16 9.71 8.49
N GLU A 85 24.59 10.79 7.94
CA GLU A 85 24.76 12.16 8.45
C GLU A 85 24.27 12.32 9.90
N ALA A 86 23.26 11.53 10.29
CA ALA A 86 22.73 11.51 11.65
C ALA A 86 23.51 10.59 12.61
N GLY A 87 24.59 9.95 12.15
CA GLY A 87 25.47 9.12 12.98
C GLY A 87 24.93 7.74 13.30
N TYR A 88 23.93 7.25 12.57
CA TYR A 88 23.46 5.88 12.68
C TYR A 88 24.44 4.93 11.98
N VAL A 89 24.51 3.68 12.46
CA VAL A 89 25.30 2.62 11.84
C VAL A 89 24.35 1.69 11.11
N GLU A 90 24.34 1.73 9.77
CA GLU A 90 23.54 0.82 8.96
C GLU A 90 24.03 -0.63 9.11
N VAL A 91 23.11 -1.55 9.37
CA VAL A 91 23.38 -3.00 9.51
C VAL A 91 22.38 -3.81 8.69
N ARG A 92 22.71 -5.07 8.38
CA ARG A 92 21.83 -5.99 7.64
C ARG A 92 21.65 -7.30 8.40
N THR A 93 20.40 -7.69 8.63
CA THR A 93 20.03 -8.90 9.39
C THR A 93 19.28 -9.91 8.49
N PRO A 94 19.20 -11.19 8.89
CA PRO A 94 18.34 -12.17 8.23
C PRO A 94 16.87 -11.77 8.25
N GLN A 95 16.11 -12.17 7.21
CA GLN A 95 14.66 -11.91 7.11
C GLN A 95 13.81 -12.99 7.78
N LEU A 96 14.32 -14.22 7.86
CA LEU A 96 13.66 -15.35 8.52
C LEU A 96 14.42 -15.65 9.81
N LEU A 97 13.68 -15.67 10.91
CA LEU A 97 14.19 -15.90 12.27
C LEU A 97 13.36 -16.98 12.95
N ASP A 98 13.98 -17.68 13.90
CA ASP A 98 13.32 -18.68 14.74
C ASP A 98 12.14 -18.07 15.54
N SER A 99 11.08 -18.87 15.78
CA SER A 99 9.88 -18.44 16.51
C SER A 99 10.21 -17.83 17.88
N LYS A 100 11.28 -18.31 18.53
CA LYS A 100 11.75 -17.82 19.83
C LYS A 100 11.98 -16.31 19.88
N PHE A 101 12.44 -15.68 18.79
CA PHE A 101 12.63 -14.23 18.76
C PHE A 101 11.30 -13.46 18.84
N TRP A 102 10.24 -14.00 18.24
CA TRP A 102 8.91 -13.40 18.26
C TRP A 102 8.24 -13.56 19.63
N GLU A 103 8.46 -14.69 20.30
CA GLU A 103 8.03 -14.92 21.68
C GLU A 103 8.72 -13.95 22.64
N GLN A 104 10.05 -13.86 22.56
CA GLN A 104 10.84 -13.00 23.45
C GLN A 104 10.58 -11.51 23.24
N SER A 105 10.29 -11.10 22.00
CA SER A 105 9.91 -9.70 21.71
C SER A 105 8.46 -9.38 22.10
N GLY A 106 7.67 -10.37 22.54
CA GLY A 106 6.26 -10.21 22.90
C GLY A 106 5.31 -10.05 21.71
N HIS A 107 5.77 -10.32 20.49
CA HIS A 107 4.96 -10.21 19.28
C HIS A 107 4.19 -11.49 18.94
N TRP A 108 4.59 -12.63 19.49
CA TRP A 108 3.99 -13.93 19.18
C TRP A 108 2.47 -13.97 19.35
N GLY A 109 1.94 -13.49 20.48
CA GLY A 109 0.49 -13.53 20.77
C GLY A 109 -0.39 -12.58 19.96
N LYS A 110 0.17 -11.85 18.98
CA LYS A 110 -0.58 -10.95 18.07
C LYS A 110 -0.81 -11.55 16.69
N TYR A 111 -0.19 -12.69 16.40
CA TYR A 111 -0.37 -13.47 15.19
C TYR A 111 -1.24 -14.69 15.48
#